data_AF-A0A2M7A6M7-F1
#
_entry.id   AF-A0A2M7A6M7-F1
#
_cell.length_a   1.000
_cell.length_b   1.000
_cell.length_c   1.000
_cell.angle_alpha   90.00
_cell.angle_beta   90.00
_cell.angle_gamma   90.00
#
_symmetry.space_group_name_H-M   'P 1'
#
loop_
_entity.id
_entity.type
_entity.pdbx_description
1 polymer ?
#
loop_
_entity_poly.entity_id
_entity_poly.type
_entity_poly.pdbx_seq_one_letter_code
_entity_poly.pdbx_strand_id
1 'polypeptide(L)'
;MCLLTYSDRMYSNSQNPMHPVNPVKMLYLSSYETVIIPVPHSSPNPLRCQPDSTTIRSIPNHQHGGAYMRCLGRLFLAPLLVVAGIAVYCYYTPVDEYWRARGLMKVKQTDAAIEYYRKGIKRFPASKYTPQARYELGLAYFAEKEYASAAVQLRKAIDEDPGNSKAAEAQYTVGVCCLKAGKTRKAISELNKVRQNYGAVRGLAAKSELQLAQLYFDEGHFAAAAKKASWILTNEGSNEHAAAARLLLGDIALKAKKTGNAIKHYEQVTADYPSSTEALEAQLKLAKIYRDQKKYKEAWAAYKELLHVSGQMGRQLFQDERLRTIVDEGKRLGESLLKQ
;
A
#
# COMPACT_ATOMS: atom_id res chain seq x y z
N MET A 1 10.85 -37.85 -40.83
CA MET A 1 12.02 -37.58 -41.68
C MET A 1 12.02 -36.08 -41.99
N CYS A 2 12.68 -35.27 -41.16
CA CYS A 2 12.99 -33.88 -41.49
C CYS A 2 14.23 -33.45 -40.69
N LEU A 3 15.33 -33.60 -41.43
CA LEU A 3 16.61 -32.89 -41.44
C LEU A 3 16.94 -31.86 -40.34
N LEU A 4 18.09 -32.14 -39.75
CA LEU A 4 19.06 -31.23 -39.14
C LEU A 4 19.63 -30.21 -40.15
N THR A 5 19.84 -28.97 -39.71
CA THR A 5 21.03 -28.12 -39.98
C THR A 5 21.17 -27.18 -38.76
N TYR A 6 22.19 -27.28 -37.88
CA TYR A 6 23.60 -26.86 -38.01
C TYR A 6 23.72 -25.43 -38.56
N SER A 7 24.46 -24.46 -38.03
CA SER A 7 25.13 -24.12 -36.76
C SER A 7 25.70 -22.72 -37.04
N ASP A 8 25.84 -21.81 -36.07
CA ASP A 8 27.10 -21.03 -36.02
C ASP A 8 27.39 -20.31 -34.69
N ARG A 9 28.69 -20.34 -34.41
CA ARG A 9 29.54 -19.69 -33.39
C ARG A 9 29.40 -18.15 -33.39
N MET A 10 29.89 -17.32 -32.47
CA MET A 10 30.57 -17.32 -31.16
C MET A 10 30.79 -15.81 -30.80
N TYR A 11 30.91 -15.49 -29.51
CA TYR A 11 31.56 -14.31 -28.90
C TYR A 11 31.08 -12.86 -29.19
N SER A 12 30.57 -12.17 -28.17
CA SER A 12 31.38 -11.20 -27.40
C SER A 12 30.67 -10.61 -26.16
N ASN A 13 31.43 -10.62 -25.07
CA ASN A 13 31.48 -9.75 -23.89
C ASN A 13 30.33 -8.78 -23.53
N SER A 14 29.88 -8.96 -22.27
CA SER A 14 29.95 -7.99 -21.15
C SER A 14 28.64 -7.57 -20.48
N GLN A 15 28.68 -7.67 -19.15
CA GLN A 15 27.82 -7.10 -18.11
C GLN A 15 26.52 -7.85 -17.71
N ASN A 16 26.69 -8.62 -16.62
CA ASN A 16 25.68 -9.08 -15.65
C ASN A 16 25.08 -7.88 -14.85
N PRO A 17 24.04 -8.05 -13.99
CA PRO A 17 22.87 -8.94 -14.08
C PRO A 17 21.54 -8.22 -13.70
N MET A 18 20.40 -8.69 -14.21
CA MET A 18 19.13 -8.59 -13.49
C MET A 18 18.50 -9.98 -13.43
N HIS A 19 18.35 -10.49 -12.21
CA HIS A 19 17.56 -11.68 -11.90
C HIS A 19 16.08 -11.45 -12.24
N PRO A 20 15.43 -12.48 -12.80
CA PRO A 20 14.14 -12.85 -12.26
C PRO A 20 14.02 -14.36 -12.01
N VAL A 21 13.46 -14.66 -10.83
CA VAL A 21 12.35 -15.59 -10.59
C VAL A 21 12.35 -16.89 -11.39
N ASN A 22 12.51 -18.06 -10.73
CA ASN A 22 11.46 -19.09 -10.59
C ASN A 22 11.93 -20.31 -9.73
N PRO A 23 11.09 -21.33 -9.45
CA PRO A 23 10.61 -21.66 -8.11
C PRO A 23 11.24 -22.93 -7.51
N VAL A 24 11.08 -23.06 -6.18
CA VAL A 24 11.53 -24.23 -5.41
C VAL A 24 10.78 -25.48 -5.87
N LYS A 25 11.51 -26.39 -6.52
CA LYS A 25 11.11 -27.78 -6.75
C LYS A 25 11.68 -28.62 -5.59
N MET A 26 10.78 -29.23 -4.82
CA MET A 26 11.09 -30.34 -3.91
C MET A 26 11.80 -31.46 -4.68
N LEU A 27 12.98 -31.85 -4.21
CA LEU A 27 13.49 -33.21 -4.38
C LEU A 27 14.19 -33.63 -3.08
N TYR A 28 13.58 -34.59 -2.41
CA TYR A 28 14.22 -35.47 -1.42
C TYR A 28 15.36 -36.21 -2.10
N LEU A 29 16.57 -36.19 -1.54
CA LEU A 29 17.53 -37.28 -1.66
C LEU A 29 18.46 -37.28 -0.44
N SER A 30 18.56 -38.47 0.16
CA SER A 30 19.39 -38.82 1.31
C SER A 30 20.84 -39.03 0.86
N SER A 31 21.84 -38.50 1.56
CA SER A 31 23.13 -39.20 1.78
C SER A 31 23.88 -38.55 2.94
N TYR A 32 24.38 -39.38 3.85
CA TYR A 32 25.29 -39.01 4.93
C TYR A 32 26.69 -38.72 4.34
N GLU A 33 27.34 -37.63 4.75
CA GLU A 33 28.79 -37.46 4.60
C GLU A 33 29.45 -37.31 5.97
N THR A 34 30.25 -38.33 6.28
CA THR A 34 31.12 -38.47 7.44
C THR A 34 32.34 -37.57 7.26
N VAL A 35 32.56 -36.61 8.16
CA VAL A 35 33.80 -35.82 8.18
C VAL A 35 34.88 -36.59 8.92
N ILE A 36 35.92 -37.00 8.20
CA ILE A 36 37.15 -37.61 8.70
C ILE A 36 38.13 -36.50 9.09
N ILE A 37 38.60 -36.49 10.34
CA ILE A 37 39.68 -35.61 10.81
C ILE A 37 40.97 -36.46 10.87
N PRO A 38 42.11 -36.03 10.27
CA PRO A 38 43.35 -36.79 10.28
C PRO A 38 44.17 -36.56 11.57
N VAL A 39 44.82 -37.63 12.03
CA VAL A 39 45.80 -37.64 13.14
C VAL A 39 47.22 -37.69 12.54
N PRO A 40 48.22 -36.96 13.07
CA PRO A 40 49.60 -37.15 12.65
C PRO A 40 50.31 -38.21 13.53
N HIS A 41 51.09 -39.05 12.84
CA HIS A 41 51.94 -40.11 13.38
C HIS A 41 53.19 -39.59 14.11
N SER A 42 53.57 -40.26 15.20
CA SER A 42 54.96 -40.67 15.45
C SER A 42 55.01 -41.75 16.55
N SER A 43 55.86 -42.75 16.33
CA SER A 43 56.23 -43.87 17.21
C SER A 43 57.76 -44.05 17.12
N PRO A 44 58.44 -44.97 17.84
CA PRO A 44 58.10 -45.78 19.02
C PRO A 44 59.20 -45.72 20.14
N ASN A 45 58.95 -46.30 21.31
CA ASN A 45 59.99 -47.09 22.00
C ASN A 45 59.39 -48.10 23.01
N PRO A 46 59.87 -49.37 23.06
CA PRO A 46 59.25 -50.42 23.87
C PRO A 46 60.10 -50.79 25.09
N LEU A 47 59.49 -50.92 26.28
CA LEU A 47 60.09 -51.68 27.38
C LEU A 47 59.05 -52.40 28.24
N ARG A 48 59.17 -53.73 28.17
CA ARG A 48 59.08 -54.75 29.23
C ARG A 48 57.72 -55.26 29.77
N CYS A 49 57.66 -56.59 29.66
CA CYS A 49 56.79 -57.59 30.28
C CYS A 49 56.69 -57.48 31.81
N GLN A 50 55.52 -57.82 32.39
CA GLN A 50 55.23 -59.19 32.85
C GLN A 50 53.75 -59.33 33.29
N PRO A 51 53.19 -60.56 33.26
CA PRO A 51 51.84 -60.88 33.69
C PRO A 51 51.84 -61.26 35.17
N ASP A 52 50.86 -60.80 35.94
CA ASP A 52 50.58 -61.41 37.24
C ASP A 52 49.10 -61.75 37.38
N SER A 53 48.94 -63.03 37.69
CA SER A 53 47.75 -63.83 37.81
C SER A 53 46.96 -63.53 39.08
N THR A 54 45.66 -63.83 38.99
CA THR A 54 44.79 -64.25 40.10
C THR A 54 44.65 -63.30 41.28
N THR A 55 43.58 -62.50 41.27
CA THR A 55 42.71 -62.40 42.44
C THR A 55 41.28 -62.16 41.98
N ILE A 56 40.47 -63.23 41.99
CA ILE A 56 39.02 -63.14 41.95
C ILE A 56 38.59 -62.50 43.27
N ARG A 57 38.34 -61.18 43.27
CA ARG A 57 37.60 -60.53 44.35
C ARG A 57 36.13 -60.45 43.95
N SER A 58 35.35 -61.21 44.70
CA SER A 58 33.91 -61.10 44.93
C SER A 58 33.31 -59.75 44.54
N ILE A 59 32.36 -59.82 43.60
CA ILE A 59 31.44 -58.74 43.26
C ILE A 59 30.58 -58.46 44.51
N PRO A 60 30.62 -57.24 45.11
CA PRO A 60 29.58 -56.82 46.01
C PRO A 60 28.38 -56.42 45.15
N ASN A 61 27.32 -57.21 45.29
CA ASN A 61 25.99 -56.93 44.78
C ASN A 61 25.44 -55.66 45.47
N HIS A 62 25.62 -54.48 44.85
CA HIS A 62 24.98 -53.25 45.31
C HIS A 62 24.35 -52.50 44.13
N GLN A 63 23.02 -52.67 44.03
CA GLN A 63 22.02 -51.68 43.65
C GLN A 63 22.52 -50.43 42.88
N HIS A 64 22.69 -50.55 41.56
CA HIS A 64 22.80 -49.40 40.65
C HIS A 64 21.70 -49.38 39.57
N GLY A 65 20.51 -49.91 39.90
CA GLY A 65 19.32 -49.82 39.03
C GLY A 65 18.64 -48.44 38.99
N GLY A 66 18.99 -47.53 39.91
CA GLY A 66 18.33 -46.21 40.03
C GLY A 66 18.97 -45.07 39.22
N ALA A 67 20.22 -45.20 38.79
CA ALA A 67 20.94 -44.13 38.10
C ALA A 67 20.65 -44.09 36.59
N TYR A 68 20.51 -45.25 35.95
CA TYR A 68 20.22 -45.37 34.51
C TYR A 68 18.81 -44.86 34.15
N MET A 69 17.81 -45.12 35.00
CA MET A 69 16.43 -44.65 34.83
C MET A 69 16.30 -43.11 34.92
N ARG A 70 17.15 -42.45 35.71
CA ARG A 70 17.15 -40.97 35.83
C ARG A 70 17.78 -40.28 34.61
N CYS A 71 18.72 -40.93 33.92
CA CYS A 71 19.33 -40.41 32.69
C CYS A 71 18.43 -40.61 31.46
N LEU A 72 17.72 -41.74 31.34
CA LEU A 72 16.80 -41.98 30.22
C LEU A 72 15.62 -40.99 30.21
N GLY A 73 15.07 -40.63 31.38
CA GLY A 73 14.01 -39.62 31.47
C GLY A 73 14.44 -38.23 31.01
N ARG A 74 15.69 -37.81 31.29
CA ARG A 74 16.24 -36.51 30.83
C ARG A 74 16.49 -36.48 29.32
N LEU A 75 16.81 -37.62 28.72
CA LEU A 75 17.07 -37.71 27.28
C LEU A 75 15.80 -37.51 26.42
N PHE A 76 14.62 -37.82 26.97
CA PHE A 76 13.32 -37.59 26.30
C PHE A 76 12.63 -36.29 26.71
N LEU A 77 12.78 -35.83 27.95
CA LEU A 77 12.18 -34.56 28.40
C LEU A 77 12.83 -33.33 27.75
N ALA A 78 14.15 -33.33 27.56
CA ALA A 78 14.85 -32.21 26.95
C ALA A 78 14.40 -31.94 25.50
N PRO A 79 14.35 -32.92 24.57
CA PRO A 79 13.84 -32.68 23.22
C PRO A 79 12.35 -32.35 23.21
N LEU A 80 11.54 -32.88 24.12
CA LEU A 80 10.11 -32.55 24.21
C LEU A 80 9.88 -31.12 24.70
N LEU A 81 10.70 -30.61 25.64
CA LEU A 81 10.71 -29.22 26.05
C LEU A 81 11.27 -28.29 24.97
N VAL A 82 12.26 -28.74 24.19
CA VAL A 82 12.78 -27.98 23.04
C VAL A 82 11.74 -27.92 21.93
N VAL A 83 11.06 -29.01 21.61
CA VAL A 83 9.97 -29.04 20.62
C VAL A 83 8.77 -28.24 21.11
N ALA A 84 8.39 -28.34 22.38
CA ALA A 84 7.35 -27.51 22.97
C ALA A 84 7.75 -26.03 22.99
N GLY A 85 9.02 -25.73 23.29
CA GLY A 85 9.58 -24.38 23.26
C GLY A 85 9.60 -23.79 21.85
N ILE A 86 9.99 -24.59 20.83
CA ILE A 86 9.94 -24.21 19.42
C ILE A 86 8.48 -24.05 18.96
N ALA A 87 7.57 -24.93 19.37
CA ALA A 87 6.15 -24.83 19.04
C ALA A 87 5.51 -23.57 19.65
N VAL A 88 5.82 -23.26 20.91
CA VAL A 88 5.41 -22.03 21.59
C VAL A 88 6.04 -20.81 20.92
N TYR A 89 7.32 -20.89 20.54
CA TYR A 89 8.01 -19.83 19.81
C TYR A 89 7.40 -19.57 18.42
N CYS A 90 7.07 -20.62 17.67
CA CYS A 90 6.41 -20.55 16.37
C CYS A 90 4.96 -20.05 16.46
N TYR A 91 4.22 -20.42 17.52
CA TYR A 91 2.85 -19.95 17.77
C TYR A 91 2.81 -18.47 18.21
N TYR A 92 3.94 -17.93 18.66
CA TYR A 92 4.06 -16.59 19.23
C TYR A 92 5.08 -15.73 18.49
N THR A 93 5.16 -15.86 17.17
CA THR A 93 5.94 -14.91 16.38
C THR A 93 5.11 -13.66 16.06
N PRO A 94 5.68 -12.44 16.14
CA PRO A 94 5.00 -11.22 15.71
C PRO A 94 4.58 -11.24 14.23
N VAL A 95 5.21 -12.13 13.45
CA VAL A 95 4.94 -12.36 12.03
C VAL A 95 3.57 -13.04 11.85
N ASP A 96 3.26 -14.06 12.63
CA ASP A 96 2.01 -14.83 12.51
C ASP A 96 0.78 -13.94 12.75
N GLU A 97 0.75 -13.20 13.87
CA GLU A 97 -0.40 -12.35 14.24
C GLU A 97 -0.66 -11.25 13.18
N TYR A 98 0.41 -10.66 12.62
CA TYR A 98 0.30 -9.65 11.56
C TYR A 98 -0.25 -10.23 10.25
N TRP A 99 0.31 -11.36 9.76
CA TRP A 99 -0.15 -11.95 8.50
C TRP A 99 -1.55 -12.54 8.61
N ARG A 100 -1.91 -13.07 9.77
CA ARG A 100 -3.26 -13.54 10.04
C ARG A 100 -4.28 -12.41 9.98
N ALA A 101 -4.01 -11.28 10.65
CA ALA A 101 -4.84 -10.10 10.57
C ALA A 101 -5.00 -9.60 9.13
N ARG A 102 -3.90 -9.55 8.38
CA ARG A 102 -3.90 -9.14 6.97
C ARG A 102 -4.67 -10.11 6.07
N GLY A 103 -4.62 -11.40 6.36
CA GLY A 103 -5.45 -12.42 5.68
C GLY A 103 -6.93 -12.17 5.91
N LEU A 104 -7.33 -11.90 7.16
CA LEU A 104 -8.72 -11.60 7.53
C LEU A 104 -9.25 -10.33 6.86
N MET A 105 -8.41 -9.29 6.72
CA MET A 105 -8.76 -8.09 5.94
C MET A 105 -9.12 -8.42 4.48
N LYS A 106 -8.41 -9.37 3.85
CA LYS A 106 -8.72 -9.79 2.47
C LYS A 106 -10.05 -10.53 2.37
N VAL A 107 -10.42 -11.28 3.41
CA VAL A 107 -11.70 -12.00 3.51
C VAL A 107 -12.84 -11.09 4.02
N LYS A 108 -12.58 -9.76 4.15
CA LYS A 108 -13.52 -8.75 4.66
C LYS A 108 -14.02 -9.02 6.09
N GLN A 109 -13.26 -9.79 6.87
CA GLN A 109 -13.52 -9.98 8.29
C GLN A 109 -12.78 -8.90 9.09
N THR A 110 -13.23 -7.65 8.97
CA THR A 110 -12.54 -6.48 9.54
C THR A 110 -12.46 -6.55 11.06
N ASP A 111 -13.53 -6.97 11.74
CA ASP A 111 -13.57 -7.04 13.21
C ASP A 111 -12.52 -8.01 13.76
N ALA A 112 -12.46 -9.21 13.18
CA ALA A 112 -11.46 -10.21 13.56
C ALA A 112 -10.04 -9.70 13.27
N ALA A 113 -9.83 -9.07 12.11
CA ALA A 113 -8.53 -8.48 11.77
C ALA A 113 -8.09 -7.42 12.79
N ILE A 114 -9.00 -6.52 13.20
CA ILE A 114 -8.76 -5.49 14.22
C ILE A 114 -8.28 -6.13 15.52
N GLU A 115 -8.92 -7.23 15.95
CA GLU A 115 -8.54 -7.95 17.16
C GLU A 115 -7.12 -8.51 17.08
N TYR A 116 -6.77 -9.16 15.97
CA TYR A 116 -5.42 -9.70 15.77
C TYR A 116 -4.35 -8.61 15.67
N TYR A 117 -4.62 -7.50 14.98
CA TYR A 117 -3.68 -6.36 14.97
C TYR A 117 -3.49 -5.78 16.37
N ARG A 118 -4.57 -5.60 17.16
CA ARG A 118 -4.48 -5.12 18.55
C ARG A 118 -3.64 -6.04 19.42
N LYS A 119 -3.85 -7.36 19.31
CA LYS A 119 -3.06 -8.38 20.03
C LYS A 119 -1.58 -8.29 19.66
N GLY A 120 -1.27 -8.23 18.36
CA GLY A 120 0.11 -8.15 17.86
C GLY A 120 0.85 -6.91 18.35
N ILE A 121 0.21 -5.74 18.26
CA ILE A 121 0.78 -4.48 18.73
C ILE A 121 1.00 -4.49 20.24
N LYS A 122 0.04 -5.03 21.02
CA LYS A 122 0.15 -5.10 22.49
C LYS A 122 1.26 -6.03 22.94
N ARG A 123 1.39 -7.17 22.26
CA ARG A 123 2.31 -8.24 22.65
C ARG A 123 3.73 -8.00 22.18
N PHE A 124 3.89 -7.42 20.99
CA PHE A 124 5.19 -7.22 20.36
C PHE A 124 5.42 -5.76 19.99
N PRO A 125 5.39 -4.82 20.96
CA PRO A 125 5.48 -3.38 20.66
C PRO A 125 6.75 -2.99 19.90
N ALA A 126 7.88 -3.66 20.16
CA ALA A 126 9.16 -3.40 19.51
C ALA A 126 9.39 -4.18 18.19
N SER A 127 8.37 -4.88 17.67
CA SER A 127 8.49 -5.61 16.41
C SER A 127 8.67 -4.67 15.22
N LYS A 128 9.50 -5.08 14.24
CA LYS A 128 9.62 -4.38 12.94
C LYS A 128 8.29 -4.28 12.17
N TYR A 129 7.30 -5.11 12.52
CA TYR A 129 5.98 -5.09 11.91
C TYR A 129 4.99 -4.20 12.66
N THR A 130 5.32 -3.68 13.84
CA THR A 130 4.40 -2.86 14.65
C THR A 130 3.94 -1.60 13.91
N PRO A 131 4.81 -0.79 13.28
CA PRO A 131 4.36 0.39 12.55
C PRO A 131 3.42 0.02 11.40
N GLN A 132 3.74 -1.04 10.67
CA GLN A 132 2.90 -1.54 9.57
C GLN A 132 1.56 -2.11 10.07
N ALA A 133 1.55 -2.80 11.21
CA ALA A 133 0.34 -3.32 11.84
C ALA A 133 -0.56 -2.16 12.33
N ARG A 134 0.03 -1.09 12.89
CA ARG A 134 -0.71 0.13 13.27
C ARG A 134 -1.31 0.83 12.06
N TYR A 135 -0.55 0.91 10.96
CA TYR A 135 -1.04 1.47 9.72
C TYR A 135 -2.28 0.71 9.22
N GLU A 136 -2.17 -0.61 9.10
CA GLU A 136 -3.27 -1.46 8.63
C GLU A 136 -4.46 -1.48 9.60
N LEU A 137 -4.21 -1.46 10.91
CA LEU A 137 -5.25 -1.29 11.92
C LEU A 137 -5.97 0.06 11.77
N GLY A 138 -5.23 1.13 11.48
CA GLY A 138 -5.78 2.44 11.19
C GLY A 138 -6.70 2.43 9.97
N LEU A 139 -6.30 1.74 8.89
CA LEU A 139 -7.14 1.55 7.71
C LEU A 139 -8.38 0.69 8.00
N ALA A 140 -8.24 -0.34 8.85
CA ALA A 140 -9.38 -1.16 9.28
C ALA A 140 -10.41 -0.31 10.04
N TYR A 141 -9.97 0.52 10.99
CA TYR A 141 -10.86 1.49 11.66
C TYR A 141 -11.49 2.49 10.70
N PHE A 142 -10.74 2.93 9.69
CA PHE A 142 -11.28 3.84 8.68
C PHE A 142 -12.43 3.19 7.90
N ALA A 143 -12.30 1.91 7.56
CA ALA A 143 -13.35 1.13 6.91
C ALA A 143 -14.59 0.99 7.79
N GLU A 144 -14.40 0.74 9.10
CA GLU A 144 -15.47 0.70 10.10
C GLU A 144 -16.01 2.08 10.51
N LYS A 145 -15.58 3.15 9.83
CA LYS A 145 -15.96 4.55 10.09
C LYS A 145 -15.58 5.06 11.49
N GLU A 146 -14.72 4.35 12.20
CA GLU A 146 -14.11 4.78 13.46
C GLU A 146 -12.96 5.78 13.21
N TYR A 147 -13.29 6.95 12.66
CA TYR A 147 -12.29 7.91 12.20
C TYR A 147 -11.36 8.43 13.31
N ALA A 148 -11.85 8.53 14.54
CA ALA A 148 -11.03 8.94 15.68
C ALA A 148 -9.98 7.87 16.04
N SER A 149 -10.38 6.60 16.13
CA SER A 149 -9.50 5.46 16.37
C SER A 149 -8.47 5.31 15.24
N ALA A 150 -8.94 5.43 13.99
CA ALA A 150 -8.10 5.38 12.79
C ALA A 150 -6.97 6.41 12.84
N ALA A 151 -7.31 7.69 13.07
CA ALA A 151 -6.33 8.77 13.13
C ALA A 151 -5.28 8.56 14.22
N VAL A 152 -5.66 7.99 15.37
CA VAL A 152 -4.71 7.70 16.46
C VAL A 152 -3.71 6.62 16.07
N GLN A 153 -4.16 5.51 15.47
CA GLN A 153 -3.25 4.43 15.09
C GLN A 153 -2.35 4.83 13.92
N LEU A 154 -2.89 5.53 12.92
CA LEU A 154 -2.11 6.04 11.79
C LEU A 154 -1.04 7.04 12.23
N ARG A 155 -1.35 7.96 13.15
CA ARG A 155 -0.34 8.89 13.71
C ARG A 155 0.79 8.14 14.41
N LYS A 156 0.46 7.16 15.25
CA LYS A 156 1.48 6.32 15.89
C LYS A 156 2.35 5.58 14.88
N ALA A 157 1.78 5.10 13.77
CA ALA A 157 2.55 4.48 12.70
C ALA A 157 3.53 5.46 12.03
N ILE A 158 3.11 6.72 11.83
CA ILE A 158 3.97 7.79 11.28
C ILE A 158 5.07 8.17 12.27
N ASP A 159 4.74 8.32 13.56
CA ASP A 159 5.69 8.71 14.59
C ASP A 159 6.77 7.63 14.82
N GLU A 160 6.40 6.35 14.71
CA GLU A 160 7.31 5.22 14.87
C GLU A 160 8.21 5.00 13.63
N ASP A 161 7.73 5.29 12.42
CA ASP A 161 8.50 5.16 11.18
C ASP A 161 8.19 6.29 10.17
N PRO A 162 8.73 7.51 10.39
CA PRO A 162 8.43 8.67 9.54
C PRO A 162 8.94 8.54 8.10
N GLY A 163 9.95 7.70 7.88
CA GLY A 163 10.59 7.46 6.58
C GLY A 163 9.95 6.35 5.76
N ASN A 164 8.93 5.66 6.30
CA ASN A 164 8.23 4.60 5.59
C ASN A 164 7.62 5.11 4.29
N SER A 165 7.63 4.30 3.23
CA SER A 165 6.95 4.61 1.97
C SER A 165 5.45 4.86 2.14
N LYS A 166 4.83 4.33 3.21
CA LYS A 166 3.42 4.52 3.57
C LYS A 166 3.16 5.66 4.54
N ALA A 167 4.20 6.28 5.11
CA ALA A 167 4.01 7.36 6.10
C ALA A 167 3.28 8.57 5.48
N ALA A 168 3.58 8.87 4.22
CA ALA A 168 2.89 9.92 3.48
C ALA A 168 1.39 9.61 3.29
N GLU A 169 1.05 8.39 2.88
CA GLU A 169 -0.33 7.93 2.70
C GLU A 169 -1.10 7.90 4.03
N ALA A 170 -0.42 7.47 5.10
CA ALA A 170 -0.95 7.51 6.46
C ALA A 170 -1.27 8.95 6.88
N GLN A 171 -0.35 9.89 6.63
CA GLN A 171 -0.52 11.31 6.98
C GLN A 171 -1.71 11.93 6.24
N TYR A 172 -1.86 11.64 4.94
CA TYR A 172 -3.04 12.03 4.18
C TYR A 172 -4.32 11.42 4.77
N THR A 173 -4.31 10.13 5.07
CA THR A 173 -5.46 9.41 5.62
C THR A 173 -5.87 9.94 6.99
N VAL A 174 -4.92 10.36 7.85
CA VAL A 174 -5.20 11.05 9.11
C VAL A 174 -5.97 12.36 8.85
N GLY A 175 -5.58 13.12 7.83
CA GLY A 175 -6.30 14.31 7.39
C GLY A 175 -7.74 13.99 6.98
N VAL A 176 -7.93 12.97 6.15
CA VAL A 176 -9.28 12.50 5.72
C VAL A 176 -10.11 12.00 6.91
N CYS A 177 -9.51 11.28 7.85
CA CYS A 177 -10.18 10.86 9.09
C CYS A 177 -10.69 12.07 9.87
N CYS A 178 -9.87 13.12 10.00
CA CYS A 178 -10.27 14.35 10.68
C CYS A 178 -11.43 15.05 9.97
N LEU A 179 -11.48 15.04 8.63
CA LEU A 179 -12.61 15.59 7.87
C LEU A 179 -13.88 14.81 8.11
N LYS A 180 -13.83 13.48 7.99
CA LYS A 180 -15.00 12.62 8.20
C LYS A 180 -15.48 12.63 9.65
N ALA A 181 -14.61 12.97 10.60
CA ALA A 181 -14.95 13.22 12.00
C ALA A 181 -15.47 14.65 12.28
N GLY A 182 -15.67 15.49 11.25
CA GLY A 182 -16.15 16.88 11.39
C GLY A 182 -15.12 17.86 11.97
N LYS A 183 -13.85 17.47 12.07
CA LYS A 183 -12.76 18.27 12.66
C LYS A 183 -11.97 19.00 11.57
N THR A 184 -12.63 19.90 10.83
CA THR A 184 -12.07 20.59 9.65
C THR A 184 -10.73 21.27 9.92
N ARG A 185 -10.61 22.04 11.02
CA ARG A 185 -9.34 22.71 11.37
C ARG A 185 -8.18 21.72 11.57
N LYS A 186 -8.44 20.58 12.23
CA LYS A 186 -7.42 19.54 12.42
C LYS A 186 -7.07 18.89 11.09
N ALA A 187 -8.05 18.62 10.24
CA ALA A 187 -7.81 18.08 8.92
C ALA A 187 -6.92 18.98 8.06
N ILE A 188 -7.19 20.29 8.03
CA ILE A 188 -6.37 21.26 7.30
C ILE A 188 -4.91 21.20 7.79
N SER A 189 -4.69 21.14 9.11
CA SER A 189 -3.35 21.00 9.67
C SER A 189 -2.67 19.71 9.20
N GLU A 190 -3.34 18.56 9.29
CA GLU A 190 -2.77 17.26 8.92
C GLU A 190 -2.54 17.10 7.41
N LEU A 191 -3.41 17.66 6.57
CA LEU A 191 -3.23 17.67 5.11
C LEU A 191 -2.07 18.56 4.68
N ASN A 192 -1.87 19.72 5.34
CA ASN A 192 -0.70 20.58 5.06
C ASN A 192 0.63 19.88 5.40
N LYS A 193 0.66 19.03 6.44
CA LYS A 193 1.86 18.23 6.78
C LYS A 193 2.27 17.28 5.65
N VAL A 194 1.33 16.81 4.83
CA VAL A 194 1.65 15.94 3.68
C VAL A 194 2.64 16.63 2.76
N ARG A 195 2.38 17.89 2.38
CA ARG A 195 3.30 18.65 1.53
C ARG A 195 4.59 19.02 2.25
N GLN A 196 4.51 19.39 3.54
CA GLN A 196 5.69 19.82 4.31
C GLN A 196 6.71 18.69 4.52
N ASN A 197 6.22 17.48 4.84
CA ASN A 197 7.08 16.35 5.20
C ASN A 197 7.32 15.40 4.02
N TYR A 198 6.37 15.33 3.08
CA TYR A 198 6.34 14.34 2.00
C TYR A 198 6.15 14.97 0.61
N GLY A 199 6.51 16.24 0.43
CA GLY A 199 6.35 16.95 -0.85
C GLY A 199 7.12 16.35 -2.03
N ALA A 200 8.10 15.47 -1.79
CA ALA A 200 8.80 14.72 -2.83
C ALA A 200 7.96 13.57 -3.43
N VAL A 201 6.92 13.10 -2.71
CA VAL A 201 6.03 12.03 -3.18
C VAL A 201 5.00 12.65 -4.14
N ARG A 202 5.36 12.68 -5.43
CA ARG A 202 4.53 13.20 -6.50
C ARG A 202 3.15 12.52 -6.52
N GLY A 203 2.13 13.27 -6.89
CA GLY A 203 0.73 12.81 -6.93
C GLY A 203 0.03 12.83 -5.57
N LEU A 204 0.67 12.37 -4.48
CA LEU A 204 0.04 12.41 -3.16
C LEU A 204 -0.01 13.83 -2.57
N ALA A 205 1.07 14.61 -2.76
CA ALA A 205 1.06 16.03 -2.41
C ALA A 205 -0.03 16.78 -3.19
N ALA A 206 -0.17 16.48 -4.49
CA ALA A 206 -1.24 17.03 -5.33
C ALA A 206 -2.65 16.64 -4.83
N LYS A 207 -2.85 15.37 -4.47
CA LYS A 207 -4.12 14.87 -3.90
C LYS A 207 -4.49 15.61 -2.62
N SER A 208 -3.52 15.80 -1.72
CA SER A 208 -3.72 16.54 -0.46
C SER A 208 -4.05 18.01 -0.72
N GLU A 209 -3.30 18.67 -1.61
CA GLU A 209 -3.52 20.07 -1.96
C GLU A 209 -4.85 20.29 -2.70
N LEU A 210 -5.29 19.32 -3.51
CA LEU A 210 -6.60 19.36 -4.17
C LEU A 210 -7.73 19.28 -3.14
N GLN A 211 -7.59 18.38 -2.16
CA GLN A 211 -8.56 18.27 -1.07
C GLN A 211 -8.60 19.54 -0.22
N LEU A 212 -7.45 20.15 0.07
CA LEU A 212 -7.39 21.45 0.75
C LEU A 212 -8.06 22.55 -0.09
N ALA A 213 -7.83 22.58 -1.41
CA ALA A 213 -8.46 23.55 -2.30
C ALA A 213 -9.99 23.42 -2.27
N GLN A 214 -10.52 22.19 -2.32
CA GLN A 214 -11.95 21.93 -2.21
C GLN A 214 -12.51 22.42 -0.88
N LEU A 215 -11.85 22.13 0.25
CA LEU A 215 -12.29 22.58 1.56
C LEU A 215 -12.37 24.11 1.65
N TYR A 216 -11.34 24.82 1.19
CA TYR A 216 -11.36 26.27 1.17
C TYR A 216 -12.42 26.83 0.22
N PHE A 217 -12.70 26.14 -0.89
CA PHE A 217 -13.76 26.52 -1.80
C PHE A 217 -15.15 26.37 -1.16
N ASP A 218 -15.38 25.27 -0.45
CA ASP A 218 -16.63 25.00 0.27
C ASP A 218 -16.84 26.00 1.43
N GLU A 219 -15.77 26.43 2.09
CA GLU A 219 -15.78 27.49 3.10
C GLU A 219 -15.92 28.91 2.51
N GLY A 220 -15.88 29.07 1.17
CA GLY A 220 -15.99 30.36 0.48
C GLY A 220 -14.68 31.16 0.42
N HIS A 221 -13.57 30.59 0.88
CA HIS A 221 -12.24 31.19 0.81
C HIS A 221 -11.61 31.03 -0.59
N PHE A 222 -12.23 31.64 -1.60
CA PHE A 222 -11.86 31.47 -3.02
C PHE A 222 -10.40 31.79 -3.35
N ALA A 223 -9.81 32.82 -2.73
CA ALA A 223 -8.41 33.18 -2.97
C ALA A 223 -7.43 32.10 -2.43
N ALA A 224 -7.71 31.55 -1.25
CA ALA A 224 -6.93 30.47 -0.66
C ALA A 224 -7.09 29.18 -1.47
N ALA A 225 -8.33 28.85 -1.87
CA ALA A 225 -8.64 27.71 -2.72
C ALA A 225 -7.90 27.79 -4.06
N ALA A 226 -7.93 28.94 -4.72
CA ALA A 226 -7.23 29.16 -5.99
C ALA A 226 -5.72 28.98 -5.84
N LYS A 227 -5.12 29.54 -4.79
CA LYS A 227 -3.68 29.38 -4.52
C LYS A 227 -3.29 27.91 -4.37
N LYS A 228 -4.12 27.13 -3.67
CA LYS A 228 -3.93 25.68 -3.46
C LYS A 228 -4.04 24.89 -4.77
N ALA A 229 -5.07 25.14 -5.57
CA ALA A 229 -5.24 24.49 -6.87
C ALA A 229 -4.16 24.89 -7.90
N SER A 230 -3.75 26.17 -7.94
CA SER A 230 -2.68 26.63 -8.84
C SER A 230 -1.31 26.04 -8.48
N TRP A 231 -1.06 25.73 -7.20
CA TRP A 231 0.18 25.07 -6.78
C TRP A 231 0.34 23.70 -7.46
N ILE A 232 -0.75 22.96 -7.64
CA ILE A 232 -0.74 21.64 -8.30
C ILE A 232 -0.27 21.76 -9.75
N LEU A 233 -0.85 22.71 -10.49
CA LEU A 233 -0.52 22.92 -11.91
C LEU A 233 0.91 23.41 -12.13
N THR A 234 1.48 24.12 -11.16
CA THR A 234 2.82 24.72 -11.28
C THR A 234 3.94 23.77 -10.84
N ASN A 235 3.73 22.95 -9.81
CA ASN A 235 4.80 22.14 -9.20
C ASN A 235 4.75 20.67 -9.57
N GLU A 236 3.58 20.15 -9.96
CA GLU A 236 3.40 18.72 -10.19
C GLU A 236 3.09 18.36 -11.66
N GLY A 237 2.99 19.36 -12.55
CA GLY A 237 2.85 19.17 -14.00
C GLY A 237 1.58 18.39 -14.40
N SER A 238 1.68 17.58 -15.46
CA SER A 238 0.62 16.68 -15.93
C SER A 238 0.56 15.44 -15.02
N ASN A 239 -0.11 15.59 -13.88
CA ASN A 239 -0.45 14.48 -12.99
C ASN A 239 -1.95 14.17 -13.06
N GLU A 240 -2.37 13.04 -12.48
CA GLU A 240 -3.77 12.59 -12.48
C GLU A 240 -4.75 13.60 -11.83
N HIS A 241 -4.24 14.54 -11.02
CA HIS A 241 -5.03 15.56 -10.31
C HIS A 241 -5.04 16.92 -11.02
N ALA A 242 -4.29 17.10 -12.09
CA ALA A 242 -4.10 18.39 -12.75
C ALA A 242 -5.39 18.83 -13.46
N ALA A 243 -6.07 17.90 -14.14
CA ALA A 243 -7.38 18.12 -14.73
C ALA A 243 -8.40 18.59 -13.67
N ALA A 244 -8.44 17.90 -12.52
CA ALA A 244 -9.35 18.23 -11.42
C ALA A 244 -9.02 19.58 -10.76
N ALA A 245 -7.74 19.89 -10.58
CA ALA A 245 -7.30 21.18 -10.05
C ALA A 245 -7.70 22.34 -10.97
N ARG A 246 -7.60 22.15 -12.29
CA ARG A 246 -7.94 23.17 -13.28
C ARG A 246 -9.44 23.34 -13.45
N LEU A 247 -10.21 22.25 -13.37
CA LEU A 247 -11.66 22.31 -13.28
C LEU A 247 -12.10 23.10 -12.03
N LEU A 248 -11.50 22.80 -10.87
CA LEU A 248 -11.78 23.52 -9.63
C LEU A 248 -11.43 25.01 -9.71
N LEU A 249 -10.35 25.40 -10.40
CA LEU A 249 -10.06 26.82 -10.65
C LEU A 249 -11.16 27.50 -11.48
N GLY A 250 -11.74 26.78 -12.44
CA GLY A 250 -12.92 27.26 -13.17
C GLY A 250 -14.12 27.45 -12.25
N ASP A 251 -14.38 26.50 -11.36
CA ASP A 251 -15.47 26.58 -10.38
C ASP A 251 -15.29 27.74 -9.39
N ILE A 252 -14.07 27.90 -8.88
CA ILE A 252 -13.66 29.02 -8.03
C ILE A 252 -13.91 30.35 -8.75
N ALA A 253 -13.49 30.46 -10.02
CA ALA A 253 -13.70 31.67 -10.81
C ALA A 253 -15.19 31.95 -11.05
N LEU A 254 -15.99 30.92 -11.30
CA LEU A 254 -17.43 31.04 -11.52
C LEU A 254 -18.15 31.52 -10.25
N LYS A 255 -17.85 30.92 -9.09
CA LYS A 255 -18.39 31.37 -7.79
C LYS A 255 -17.92 32.78 -7.41
N ALA A 256 -16.70 33.15 -7.80
CA ALA A 256 -16.18 34.50 -7.66
C ALA A 256 -16.76 35.51 -8.68
N LYS A 257 -17.79 35.13 -9.46
CA LYS A 257 -18.45 35.93 -10.50
C LYS A 257 -17.53 36.39 -11.64
N LYS A 258 -16.40 35.72 -11.83
CA LYS A 258 -15.45 35.96 -12.92
C LYS A 258 -15.70 34.97 -14.05
N THR A 259 -16.83 35.11 -14.74
CA THR A 259 -17.29 34.13 -15.74
C THR A 259 -16.30 33.96 -16.91
N GLY A 260 -15.66 35.02 -17.40
CA GLY A 260 -14.61 34.91 -18.41
C GLY A 260 -13.38 34.12 -17.90
N ASN A 261 -13.03 34.33 -16.63
CA ASN A 261 -12.17 33.48 -15.79
C ASN A 261 -12.47 31.98 -15.95
N ALA A 262 -13.71 31.65 -15.61
CA ALA A 262 -14.19 30.27 -15.56
C ALA A 262 -14.14 29.60 -16.94
N ILE A 263 -14.63 30.29 -17.98
CA ILE A 263 -14.63 29.79 -19.36
C ILE A 263 -13.20 29.40 -19.78
N LYS A 264 -12.22 30.29 -19.59
CA LYS A 264 -10.82 30.01 -19.93
C LYS A 264 -10.29 28.76 -19.25
N HIS A 265 -10.57 28.57 -17.96
CA HIS A 265 -10.12 27.38 -17.24
C HIS A 265 -10.79 26.10 -17.75
N TYR A 266 -12.10 26.13 -18.01
CA TYR A 266 -12.80 24.97 -18.55
C TYR A 266 -12.35 24.61 -19.96
N GLU A 267 -12.17 25.60 -20.84
CA GLU A 267 -11.63 25.39 -22.19
C GLU A 267 -10.25 24.75 -22.14
N GLN A 268 -9.40 25.20 -21.23
CA GLN A 268 -8.08 24.59 -21.03
C GLN A 268 -8.17 23.16 -20.50
N VAL A 269 -9.14 22.82 -19.64
CA VAL A 269 -9.35 21.41 -19.23
C VAL A 269 -9.66 20.55 -20.46
N THR A 270 -10.54 21.03 -21.34
CA THR A 270 -10.94 20.28 -22.53
C THR A 270 -9.84 20.18 -23.59
N ALA A 271 -8.93 21.16 -23.65
CA ALA A 271 -7.80 21.16 -24.56
C ALA A 271 -6.63 20.30 -24.04
N ASP A 272 -6.28 20.46 -22.77
CA ASP A 272 -5.11 19.80 -22.16
C ASP A 272 -5.43 18.34 -21.76
N TYR A 273 -6.71 18.03 -21.44
CA TYR A 273 -7.15 16.73 -20.93
C TYR A 273 -8.44 16.21 -21.61
N PRO A 274 -8.49 16.11 -22.95
CA PRO A 274 -9.73 15.86 -23.71
C PRO A 274 -10.45 14.55 -23.33
N SER A 275 -9.73 13.52 -22.91
CA SER A 275 -10.29 12.21 -22.52
C SER A 275 -10.51 12.05 -21.01
N SER A 276 -10.34 13.11 -20.23
CA SER A 276 -10.55 13.07 -18.77
C SER A 276 -12.03 13.15 -18.39
N THR A 277 -12.36 12.61 -17.23
CA THR A 277 -13.70 12.76 -16.63
C THR A 277 -14.04 14.22 -16.36
N GLU A 278 -13.03 15.02 -16.03
CA GLU A 278 -13.11 16.44 -15.77
C GLU A 278 -13.40 17.24 -17.04
N ALA A 279 -12.96 16.77 -18.22
CA ALA A 279 -13.29 17.41 -19.49
C ALA A 279 -14.79 17.29 -19.81
N LEU A 280 -15.43 16.16 -19.51
CA LEU A 280 -16.89 16.04 -19.65
C LEU A 280 -17.62 17.05 -18.76
N GLU A 281 -17.19 17.18 -17.51
CA GLU A 281 -17.77 18.15 -16.59
C GLU A 281 -17.51 19.59 -17.01
N ALA A 282 -16.30 19.90 -17.49
CA ALA A 282 -15.95 21.20 -18.04
C ALA A 282 -16.83 21.56 -19.25
N GLN A 283 -17.04 20.63 -20.18
CA GLN A 283 -17.94 20.83 -21.33
C GLN A 283 -19.38 21.12 -20.89
N LEU A 284 -19.90 20.37 -19.91
CA LEU A 284 -21.24 20.60 -19.37
C LEU A 284 -21.35 22.00 -18.75
N LYS A 285 -20.34 22.42 -17.98
CA LYS A 285 -20.30 23.74 -17.34
C LYS A 285 -20.20 24.86 -18.38
N LEU A 286 -19.37 24.70 -19.41
CA LEU A 286 -19.28 25.64 -20.54
C LEU A 286 -20.62 25.78 -21.25
N ALA A 287 -21.26 24.66 -21.58
CA ALA A 287 -22.55 24.64 -22.26
C ALA A 287 -23.65 25.37 -21.46
N LYS A 288 -23.69 25.15 -20.13
CA LYS A 288 -24.59 25.88 -19.22
C LYS A 288 -24.29 27.38 -19.21
N ILE A 289 -23.02 27.77 -19.09
CA ILE A 289 -22.62 29.19 -19.11
C ILE A 289 -23.02 29.86 -20.44
N TYR A 290 -22.77 29.21 -21.58
CA TYR A 290 -23.13 29.77 -22.89
C TYR A 290 -24.63 29.89 -23.07
N ARG A 291 -25.40 28.90 -22.62
CA ARG A 291 -26.86 28.96 -22.63
C ARG A 291 -27.37 30.12 -21.78
N ASP A 292 -26.83 30.30 -20.57
CA ASP A 292 -27.26 31.37 -19.66
C ASP A 292 -26.89 32.77 -20.23
N GLN A 293 -25.86 32.85 -21.07
CA GLN A 293 -25.51 34.04 -21.87
C GLN A 293 -26.35 34.21 -23.16
N LYS A 294 -27.33 33.34 -23.42
CA LYS A 294 -28.13 33.26 -24.66
C LYS A 294 -27.29 32.98 -25.93
N LYS A 295 -26.09 32.45 -25.76
CA LYS A 295 -25.19 31.99 -26.84
C LYS A 295 -25.50 30.55 -27.20
N TYR A 296 -26.67 30.35 -27.83
CA TYR A 296 -27.23 29.02 -28.06
C TYR A 296 -26.40 28.18 -29.04
N LYS A 297 -25.74 28.80 -30.02
CA LYS A 297 -24.90 28.10 -30.99
C LYS A 297 -23.67 27.48 -30.31
N GLU A 298 -23.01 28.25 -29.46
CA GLU A 298 -21.86 27.82 -28.68
C GLU A 298 -22.25 26.79 -27.61
N ALA A 299 -23.40 26.99 -26.96
CA ALA A 299 -23.95 26.02 -26.01
C ALA A 299 -24.22 24.66 -26.69
N TRP A 300 -24.85 24.66 -27.87
CA TRP A 300 -25.10 23.45 -28.64
C TRP A 300 -23.81 22.74 -29.07
N ALA A 301 -22.79 23.50 -29.49
CA ALA A 301 -21.49 22.95 -29.84
C ALA A 301 -20.84 22.22 -28.64
N ALA A 302 -20.87 22.83 -27.45
CA ALA A 302 -20.35 22.22 -26.23
C ALA A 302 -21.13 20.95 -25.82
N TYR A 303 -22.46 20.93 -25.94
CA TYR A 303 -23.25 19.72 -25.70
C TYR A 303 -22.93 18.60 -26.70
N LYS A 304 -22.77 18.95 -27.98
CA LYS A 304 -22.39 17.98 -29.02
C LYS A 304 -21.02 17.37 -28.73
N GLU A 305 -20.06 18.19 -28.32
CA GLU A 305 -18.72 17.73 -27.96
C GLU A 305 -18.74 16.83 -26.73
N LEU A 306 -19.50 17.19 -25.70
CA LEU A 306 -19.72 16.34 -24.53
C LEU A 306 -20.22 14.95 -24.91
N LEU A 307 -21.23 14.87 -25.79
CA LEU A 307 -21.77 13.59 -26.25
C LEU A 307 -20.75 12.81 -27.08
N HIS A 308 -19.96 13.49 -27.93
CA HIS A 308 -18.91 12.86 -28.71
C HIS A 308 -17.83 12.24 -27.82
N VAL A 309 -17.28 13.00 -26.86
CA VAL A 309 -16.27 12.53 -25.91
C VAL A 309 -16.83 11.40 -25.05
N SER A 310 -18.07 11.52 -24.56
CA SER A 310 -18.69 10.47 -23.75
C SER A 310 -18.84 9.14 -24.49
N GLY A 311 -19.08 9.19 -25.81
CA GLY A 311 -19.13 8.01 -26.67
C GLY A 311 -17.79 7.30 -26.76
N GLN A 312 -16.67 8.02 -26.70
CA GLN A 312 -15.33 7.44 -26.72
C GLN A 312 -14.96 6.73 -25.40
N MET A 313 -15.51 7.17 -24.26
CA MET A 313 -15.20 6.59 -22.94
C MET A 313 -15.84 5.20 -22.71
N GLY A 314 -16.89 4.86 -23.46
CA GLY A 314 -17.48 3.52 -23.51
C GLY A 314 -17.74 2.91 -22.13
N ARG A 315 -16.98 1.86 -21.76
CA ARG A 315 -17.16 1.11 -20.50
C ARG A 315 -16.99 1.96 -19.23
N GLN A 316 -16.11 2.96 -19.23
CA GLN A 316 -15.89 3.80 -18.04
C GLN A 316 -17.14 4.59 -17.68
N LEU A 317 -17.86 5.09 -18.69
CA LEU A 317 -19.10 5.84 -18.49
C LEU A 317 -20.14 4.99 -17.74
N PHE A 318 -20.30 3.72 -18.09
CA PHE A 318 -21.31 2.85 -17.47
C PHE A 318 -20.99 2.47 -16.01
N GLN A 319 -19.71 2.49 -15.63
CA GLN A 319 -19.28 2.15 -14.28
C GLN A 319 -19.43 3.34 -13.31
N ASP A 320 -19.35 4.57 -13.83
CA ASP A 320 -19.43 5.78 -13.03
C ASP A 320 -20.82 6.43 -13.12
N GLU A 321 -21.56 6.45 -12.00
CA GLU A 321 -22.87 7.10 -11.91
C GLU A 321 -22.80 8.63 -12.11
N ARG A 322 -21.71 9.27 -11.67
CA ARG A 322 -21.51 10.71 -11.85
C ARG A 322 -21.42 11.07 -13.33
N LEU A 323 -20.65 10.31 -14.10
CA LEU A 323 -20.47 10.56 -15.52
C LEU A 323 -21.77 10.34 -16.30
N ARG A 324 -22.54 9.29 -15.97
CA ARG A 324 -23.87 9.08 -16.55
C ARG A 324 -24.78 10.28 -16.31
N THR A 325 -24.83 10.76 -15.08
CA THR A 325 -25.64 11.93 -14.72
C THR A 325 -25.24 13.18 -15.51
N ILE A 326 -23.94 13.41 -15.69
CA ILE A 326 -23.41 14.53 -16.50
C ILE A 326 -23.86 14.41 -17.95
N VAL A 327 -23.77 13.21 -18.54
CA VAL A 327 -24.12 12.95 -19.93
C VAL A 327 -25.63 13.05 -20.15
N ASP A 328 -26.42 12.48 -19.26
CA ASP A 328 -27.88 12.55 -19.32
C ASP A 328 -28.38 13.98 -19.17
N GLU A 329 -27.77 14.76 -18.27
CA GLU A 329 -28.07 16.18 -18.14
C GLU A 329 -27.70 16.95 -19.40
N GLY A 330 -26.49 16.72 -19.95
CA GLY A 330 -26.04 17.33 -21.20
C GLY A 330 -26.99 17.03 -22.37
N LYS A 331 -27.43 15.77 -22.51
CA LYS A 331 -28.41 15.35 -23.52
C LYS A 331 -29.74 16.09 -23.36
N ARG A 332 -30.31 16.07 -22.15
CA ARG A 332 -31.59 16.74 -21.85
C ARG A 332 -31.54 18.23 -22.16
N LEU A 333 -30.45 18.90 -21.77
CA LEU A 333 -30.29 20.33 -22.00
C LEU A 333 -30.05 20.64 -23.48
N GLY A 334 -29.27 19.83 -24.18
CA GLY A 334 -29.10 19.94 -25.64
C GLY A 334 -30.43 19.79 -26.39
N GLU A 335 -31.23 18.77 -26.07
CA GLU A 335 -32.55 18.57 -26.68
C GLU A 335 -33.52 19.72 -26.40
N SER A 336 -33.44 20.33 -25.21
CA SER A 336 -34.26 21.51 -24.88
C SER A 336 -33.91 22.73 -25.73
N LEU A 337 -32.64 22.87 -26.13
CA LEU A 337 -32.18 23.97 -26.98
C LEU A 337 -32.65 23.84 -28.43
N LEU A 338 -32.81 22.62 -28.95
CA LEU A 338 -33.34 22.42 -30.32
C LEU A 338 -34.81 22.81 -30.46
N LYS A 339 -35.53 22.98 -29.35
CA LYS A 339 -36.95 23.35 -29.32
C LYS A 339 -37.17 24.87 -29.19
N GLN A 340 -36.10 25.63 -28.92
CA GLN A 340 -36.10 27.09 -28.82
C GLN A 340 -35.64 27.69 -30.14
#